data_AF-A0AAI9DNB2-F1
#
_entry.id   AF-A0AAI9DNB2-F1
#
_cell.length_a   1.000
_cell.length_b   1.000
_cell.length_c   1.000
_cell.angle_alpha   90.00
_cell.angle_beta   90.00
_cell.angle_gamma   90.00
#
_symmetry.space_group_name_H-M   'P 1'
#
loop_
_entity.id
_entity.type
_entity.pdbx_description
1 polymer ?
#
loop_
_entity_poly.entity_id
_entity_poly.type
_entity_poly.pdbx_seq_one_letter_code
_entity_poly.pdbx_strand_id
1 'polypeptide(L)'
;MLWMEQGLYLRVQELANGPRPLPLQSGFSVDTAYRVLGCFNPSETSDAYYILSNDRDEIWFICNRHLRTVGLYQDLHDFRFRLPETLRH
;
A
#
# COMPACT_ATOMS: atom_id res chain seq x y z
N MET A 1 -11.44 13.03 -12.97
CA MET A 1 -10.36 12.26 -13.60
C MET A 1 -9.27 12.09 -12.56
N LEU A 2 -9.12 10.88 -12.02
CA LEU A 2 -8.01 10.55 -11.11
C LEU A 2 -6.89 10.00 -11.98
N TRP A 3 -5.84 10.81 -12.21
CA TRP A 3 -4.57 10.31 -12.70
C TRP A 3 -3.79 9.79 -11.50
N MET A 4 -3.40 8.52 -11.54
CA MET A 4 -2.49 7.93 -10.57
C MET A 4 -1.16 7.69 -11.26
N GLU A 5 -0.08 8.12 -10.61
CA GLU A 5 1.26 7.96 -11.14
C GLU A 5 1.61 6.46 -11.26
N GLN A 6 2.24 6.10 -12.37
CA GLN A 6 2.62 4.70 -12.60
C GLN A 6 3.83 4.33 -11.73
N GLY A 7 3.94 3.03 -11.41
CA GLY A 7 5.06 2.55 -10.61
C GLY A 7 5.08 3.03 -9.16
N LEU A 8 3.97 3.48 -8.59
CA LEU A 8 3.90 3.82 -7.17
C LEU A 8 4.02 2.59 -6.27
N TYR A 9 4.96 2.63 -5.31
CA TYR A 9 5.08 1.64 -4.25
C TYR A 9 4.83 2.28 -2.88
N LEU A 10 4.09 1.56 -2.04
CA LEU A 10 3.72 1.96 -0.69
C LEU A 10 4.21 0.91 0.32
N ARG A 11 4.49 1.34 1.56
CA ARG A 11 4.74 0.46 2.70
C ARG A 11 3.62 0.59 3.72
N VAL A 12 3.37 -0.49 4.46
CA VAL A 12 2.39 -0.48 5.54
C VAL A 12 3.01 0.14 6.80
N GLN A 13 2.33 1.15 7.32
CA GLN A 13 2.51 1.67 8.67
C GLN A 13 1.17 1.64 9.37
N GLU A 14 0.91 0.53 10.07
CA GLU A 14 -0.35 0.34 10.77
C GLU A 14 -0.51 1.33 11.93
N LEU A 15 -1.67 1.95 12.05
CA LEU A 15 -2.00 2.85 13.14
C LEU A 15 -2.69 2.03 14.23
N ALA A 16 -2.30 2.20 15.50
CA ALA A 16 -2.87 1.45 16.63
C ALA A 16 -4.41 1.54 16.72
N ASN A 17 -5.00 2.68 16.32
CA ASN A 17 -6.45 2.91 16.26
C ASN A 17 -6.93 3.22 14.83
N GLY A 18 -6.30 2.60 13.83
CA GLY A 18 -6.65 2.81 12.42
C GLY A 18 -7.93 2.09 11.97
N PRO A 19 -8.45 2.43 10.77
CA PRO A 19 -9.61 1.77 10.20
C PRO A 19 -9.34 0.28 9.94
N ARG A 20 -10.33 -0.58 10.21
CA ARG A 20 -10.21 -2.01 9.87
C ARG A 20 -10.44 -2.21 8.35
N PRO A 21 -9.81 -3.24 7.75
CA PRO A 21 -8.95 -4.27 8.35
C PRO A 21 -7.55 -3.75 8.71
N LEU A 22 -6.92 -4.37 9.74
CA LEU A 22 -5.55 -4.09 10.16
C LEU A 22 -4.57 -4.82 9.23
N PRO A 23 -3.82 -4.13 8.35
CA PRO A 23 -3.09 -4.80 7.28
C PRO A 23 -2.02 -5.79 7.76
N LEU A 24 -1.34 -5.51 8.88
CA LEU A 24 -0.30 -6.40 9.42
C LEU A 24 -0.86 -7.73 9.94
N GLN A 25 -2.16 -7.78 10.22
CA GLN A 25 -2.88 -9.02 10.58
C GLN A 25 -3.47 -9.73 9.36
N SER A 26 -3.39 -9.09 8.18
CA SER A 26 -4.03 -9.52 6.93
C SER A 26 -3.00 -9.79 5.82
N GLY A 27 -1.83 -10.31 6.18
CA GLY A 27 -0.81 -10.77 5.23
C GLY A 27 0.07 -9.67 4.65
N PHE A 28 0.13 -8.49 5.27
CA PHE A 28 1.13 -7.47 4.95
C PHE A 28 2.26 -7.45 5.98
N SER A 29 3.41 -6.95 5.56
CA SER A 29 4.63 -6.83 6.35
C SER A 29 5.18 -5.41 6.32
N VAL A 30 5.78 -4.97 7.44
CA VAL A 30 6.39 -3.63 7.57
C VAL A 30 7.64 -3.44 6.70
N ASP A 31 8.31 -4.54 6.36
CA ASP A 31 9.58 -4.54 5.61
C ASP A 31 9.38 -4.69 4.09
N THR A 32 8.15 -4.57 3.60
CA THR A 32 7.81 -4.81 2.19
C THR A 32 7.22 -3.55 1.55
N ALA A 33 7.71 -3.24 0.36
CA ALA A 33 7.12 -2.27 -0.54
C ALA A 33 6.11 -2.99 -1.45
N TYR A 34 4.90 -2.46 -1.56
CA TYR A 34 3.79 -3.01 -2.34
C TYR A 34 3.44 -2.07 -3.49
N ARG A 35 3.35 -2.62 -4.70
CA ARG A 35 2.95 -1.89 -5.88
C ARG A 35 1.46 -1.53 -5.79
N VAL A 36 1.15 -0.28 -6.09
CA VAL A 36 -0.23 0.18 -6.20
C VAL A 36 -0.80 -0.27 -7.54
N LEU A 37 -1.89 -1.05 -7.48
CA LEU A 37 -2.62 -1.54 -8.65
C LEU A 37 -3.77 -0.62 -9.04
N GLY A 38 -4.27 0.15 -8.08
CA GLY A 38 -5.40 1.05 -8.25
C GLY A 38 -5.65 1.87 -6.99
N CYS A 39 -6.52 2.86 -7.12
CA CYS A 39 -7.03 3.64 -6.01
C CYS A 39 -8.54 3.81 -6.17
N PHE A 40 -9.27 3.60 -5.08
CA PHE A 40 -10.69 3.81 -4.96
C PHE A 40 -10.95 4.79 -3.82
N ASN A 41 -11.69 5.86 -4.10
CA ASN A 41 -12.18 6.77 -3.05
C ASN A 41 -13.71 6.75 -3.09
N PRO A 42 -14.39 6.30 -2.02
CA PRO A 42 -15.82 6.51 -1.89
C PRO A 42 -16.07 8.01 -1.64
N SER A 43 -16.89 8.62 -2.50
CA SER A 43 -17.14 10.07 -2.56
C SER A 43 -17.58 10.73 -1.23
N GLU A 44 -18.00 9.92 -0.26
CA GLU A 44 -18.56 10.35 1.02
C GLU A 44 -17.50 10.47 2.13
N THR A 45 -16.24 10.09 1.86
CA THR A 45 -15.18 10.09 2.88
C THR A 45 -13.87 10.68 2.35
N SER A 46 -13.05 11.21 3.25
CA SER A 46 -11.68 11.63 2.94
C SER A 46 -10.70 10.45 2.78
N ASP A 47 -11.17 9.21 2.91
CA ASP A 47 -10.32 8.02 2.86
C ASP A 47 -10.18 7.53 1.42
N ALA A 48 -8.94 7.29 1.01
CA ALA A 48 -8.63 6.62 -0.25
C ALA A 48 -8.19 5.20 0.07
N TYR A 49 -8.66 4.24 -0.72
CA TYR A 49 -8.31 2.83 -0.60
C TYR A 49 -7.42 2.45 -1.76
N TYR A 50 -6.20 2.02 -1.44
CA TYR A 50 -5.24 1.55 -2.42
C TYR A 50 -5.39 0.05 -2.60
N ILE A 51 -5.41 -0.39 -3.85
CA ILE A 51 -5.50 -1.79 -4.23
C ILE A 51 -4.09 -2.37 -4.27
N LEU A 52 -3.80 -3.30 -3.37
CA LEU A 52 -2.49 -3.93 -3.19
C LEU A 52 -2.62 -5.46 -3.25
N SER A 53 -1.55 -6.14 -3.66
CA SER A 53 -1.39 -7.60 -3.54
C SER A 53 -0.49 -7.91 -2.34
N ASN A 54 -1.04 -8.55 -1.31
CA ASN A 54 -0.35 -8.83 -0.04
C ASN A 54 0.65 -9.99 -0.18
N ASP A 55 1.32 -10.40 0.90
CA ASP A 55 2.35 -11.45 0.88
C ASP A 55 1.82 -12.84 0.54
N ARG A 56 0.48 -13.02 0.54
CA ARG A 56 -0.23 -14.26 0.22
C ARG A 56 -0.88 -14.24 -1.18
N ASP A 57 -0.56 -13.25 -2.01
CA ASP A 57 -1.14 -13.03 -3.34
C ASP A 57 -2.64 -12.68 -3.34
N GLU A 58 -3.17 -12.21 -2.21
CA GLU A 58 -4.54 -11.74 -2.09
C GLU A 58 -4.66 -10.26 -2.47
N ILE A 59 -5.77 -9.87 -3.09
CA ILE A 59 -6.08 -8.47 -3.41
C ILE A 59 -6.82 -7.80 -2.25
N TRP A 60 -6.29 -6.68 -1.78
CA TRP A 60 -6.85 -5.94 -0.66
C TRP A 60 -7.00 -4.45 -0.96
N PHE A 61 -7.99 -3.84 -0.31
CA PHE A 61 -8.26 -2.41 -0.34
C PHE A 61 -7.78 -1.81 0.98
N ILE A 62 -6.60 -1.18 0.97
CA ILE A 62 -5.97 -0.65 2.17
C ILE A 62 -6.20 0.85 2.26
N CYS A 63 -6.80 1.28 3.37
CA CYS A 63 -6.99 2.71 3.64
C CYS A 63 -5.63 3.44 3.67
N ASN A 64 -5.56 4.59 3.01
CA ASN A 64 -4.38 5.44 2.88
C ASN A 64 -3.76 5.82 4.23
N ARG A 65 -4.56 5.85 5.31
CA ARG A 65 -4.08 6.10 6.68
C ARG A 65 -3.00 5.11 7.12
N HIS A 66 -3.08 3.86 6.64
CA HIS A 66 -2.14 2.78 6.93
C HIS A 66 -0.92 2.75 6.00
N LEU A 67 -0.78 3.70 5.07
CA LEU A 67 0.22 3.62 4.00
C LEU A 67 1.19 4.80 4.04
N ARG A 68 2.44 4.53 3.69
CA ARG A 68 3.47 5.55 3.43
C ARG A 68 4.09 5.31 2.07
N THR A 69 4.48 6.38 1.41
CA THR A 69 5.19 6.30 0.13
C THR A 69 6.56 5.67 0.31
N VAL A 70 6.94 4.81 -0.63
CA VAL A 70 8.31 4.30 -0.77
C VAL A 70 8.99 5.05 -1.93
N GLY A 71 8.34 5.07 -3.09
CA GLY A 71 8.86 5.74 -4.27
C GLY A 71 8.05 5.45 -5.53
N LEU A 72 8.50 6.01 -6.64
CA LEU A 72 7.99 5.77 -7.98
C LEU A 72 9.07 5.00 -8.76
N TYR A 73 8.76 3.76 -9.15
CA TYR A 73 9.67 2.87 -9.87
C TYR A 73 8.96 2.38 -11.14
N GLN A 74 9.19 3.07 -12.26
CA GLN A 74 8.51 2.80 -13.53
C GLN A 74 8.92 1.46 -14.14
N ASP A 75 10.19 1.08 -13.98
CA ASP A 75 10.78 -0.11 -14.61
C ASP A 75 10.57 -1.39 -13.77
N LEU A 76 10.03 -1.29 -12.56
CA LEU A 76 9.75 -2.44 -11.71
C LEU A 76 8.34 -2.98 -11.98
N HIS A 77 8.27 -4.28 -12.27
CA HIS A 77 7.02 -4.95 -12.58
C HIS A 77 6.49 -5.86 -11.46
N ASP A 78 7.32 -6.15 -10.44
CA ASP A 78 6.95 -6.97 -9.31
C ASP A 78 5.77 -6.38 -8.51
N PHE A 79 4.93 -7.23 -7.94
CA PHE A 79 3.86 -6.76 -7.04
C PHE A 79 4.42 -6.19 -5.74
N ARG A 80 5.60 -6.64 -5.34
CA ARG A 80 6.21 -6.29 -4.07
C ARG A 80 7.70 -6.61 -4.06
N PHE A 81 8.46 -5.86 -3.28
CA PHE A 81 9.86 -6.14 -3.00
C PHE A 81 10.21 -5.81 -1.55
N ARG A 82 11.26 -6.44 -1.04
CA ARG A 82 11.73 -6.16 0.33
C ARG A 82 12.42 -4.81 0.39
N LEU A 83 12.04 -3.98 1.35
CA LEU A 83 12.64 -2.66 1.56
C LEU A 83 14.14 -2.81 1.88
N PRO A 84 15.00 -1.94 1.31
CA PRO A 84 16.37 -1.75 1.79
C PRO A 84 16.37 -1.40 3.28
N GLU A 85 17.41 -1.81 4.01
CA GLU A 85 17.53 -1.52 5.46
C GLU A 85 17.42 -0.03 5.79
N THR A 86 17.89 0.84 4.89
CA THR A 86 17.82 2.30 5.02
C THR A 86 16.41 2.88 5.01
N LEU A 87 15.39 2.11 4.59
CA LEU A 87 13.99 2.54 4.52
C LEU A 87 13.09 1.82 5.54
N ARG A 88 13.68 0.97 6.40
CA ARG A 88 12.98 0.28 7.49
C ARG A 88 13.01 1.18 8.74
N HIS A 89 12.10 2.14 8.80
CA HIS A 89 11.86 3.02 9.97
C HIS A 89 10.51 2.75 10.60
#